data_AF-A0AA51RRM9-F1
#
_entry.id   AF-A0AA51RRM9-F1
#
_cell.length_a   1.000
_cell.length_b   1.000
_cell.length_c   1.000
_cell.angle_alpha   90.00
_cell.angle_beta   90.00
_cell.angle_gamma   90.00
#
_symmetry.space_group_name_H-M   'P 1'
#
loop_
_entity.id
_entity.type
_entity.pdbx_description
1 polymer ?
#
loop_
_entity_poly.entity_id
_entity_poly.type
_entity_poly.pdbx_seq_one_letter_code
_entity_poly.pdbx_strand_id
1 'polypeptide(L)'
;MRSFISIVMGIVAITGFVLLNLPEPVVTERTTNSDSDSNLQTWRFLNATWFDGQRWQSGELLIENGQVVDAIKGSANELDVAGRYIIPGLIDAHTHTWGDALRQALQFGVTTELDMFTQPNVVQQARRQRDRLTATTEADLFSSGVLATSPRGHGTEYGLKIPTLNSPSEALSFVRQRHQEGSDYLKIVYHHQPNYGPYTSIDRATLKALIQAAHHEGMMAVVHASHLEAARHAVEDGADGLVHMISDQPIDTAFIELIKQKNTFIVPTLTVIAAMAQQSSTEFLLPESYVGSVLSTSQKHQLKSTFDHAGHRQKALTIAIENTRKLSQAGIDILSGTDAPNPGTAHGISLHNELFLLQQAGLSNTQLLQTASSAANKRFNIGSRGLLTIGSRADLLILSLDPRENIQHTQAISMIMKNGFWVNLTSTSNATSTLPVYDFTEISAEDFSLTPTIKFSATSDQMFSGHSIAHLKVSPSTCSNTPALVIDGEIKDGFPYPWSGLMLPFSQNMASAYSLNNHSHLLFNSQGTPGQFRLLIFVQGKSQPEEIRFKVTAECQAHRIKLADHQQIDWQSVTALAWVAGKQQSKFTLSLDSIKLIQ
;
A
#
# COMPACT_ATOMS: atom_id res chain seq x y z
N MET A 1 28.78 -3.96 51.78
CA MET A 1 27.55 -3.20 52.09
C MET A 1 27.76 -1.80 51.54
N ARG A 2 26.94 -1.36 50.57
CA ARG A 2 27.14 -0.19 49.65
C ARG A 2 28.27 -0.46 48.64
N SER A 3 28.09 -0.45 47.32
CA SER A 3 27.30 0.44 46.46
C SER A 3 26.86 -0.30 45.18
N PHE A 4 25.60 -0.14 44.73
CA PHE A 4 25.15 -0.29 43.35
C PHE A 4 23.65 0.06 43.27
N ILE A 5 23.32 1.37 43.29
CA ILE A 5 21.98 1.90 43.00
C ILE A 5 22.18 3.25 42.29
N SER A 6 21.41 3.47 41.22
CA SER A 6 21.38 4.61 40.27
C SER A 6 22.39 4.42 39.12
N ILE A 7 22.02 4.30 37.83
CA ILE A 7 20.98 4.99 37.06
C ILE A 7 20.47 4.01 35.98
N VAL A 8 19.23 3.54 36.11
CA VAL A 8 18.47 2.88 35.04
C VAL A 8 17.31 3.81 34.75
N MET A 9 17.43 4.66 33.73
CA MET A 9 16.35 5.47 33.15
C MET A 9 16.82 6.02 31.82
N GLY A 10 16.60 5.25 30.77
CA GLY A 10 16.84 5.64 29.38
C GLY A 10 16.48 4.48 28.47
N ILE A 11 15.61 4.74 27.48
CA ILE A 11 15.08 3.80 26.48
C ILE A 11 13.76 3.12 26.91
N VAL A 12 12.70 3.91 27.04
CA VAL A 12 11.32 3.45 26.80
C VAL A 12 10.60 4.58 26.05
N ALA A 13 9.77 4.19 25.07
CA ALA A 13 8.79 4.99 24.34
C ALA A 13 9.28 5.76 23.11
N ILE A 14 9.30 5.10 21.94
CA ILE A 14 8.78 5.67 20.68
C ILE A 14 8.17 4.53 19.84
N THR A 15 6.88 4.29 19.99
CA THR A 15 6.01 3.74 18.92
C THR A 15 4.57 3.90 19.40
N GLY A 16 3.78 4.62 18.61
CA GLY A 16 2.43 5.02 18.97
C GLY A 16 2.40 6.47 19.45
N PHE A 17 1.95 7.38 18.60
CA PHE A 17 0.58 7.87 18.71
C PHE A 17 0.34 8.95 17.66
N VAL A 18 -0.59 8.70 16.76
CA VAL A 18 -1.18 9.69 15.85
C VAL A 18 -2.62 9.23 15.68
N LEU A 19 -3.55 10.18 15.65
CA LEU A 19 -4.97 10.05 15.29
C LEU A 19 -5.98 10.04 16.44
N LEU A 20 -6.62 11.19 16.61
CA LEU A 20 -8.03 11.52 16.82
C LEU A 20 -8.26 13.03 16.52
N ASN A 21 -8.95 13.27 15.38
CA ASN A 21 -9.52 14.52 14.82
C ASN A 21 -9.02 14.90 13.42
N LEU A 22 -9.14 13.96 12.47
CA LEU A 22 -9.41 14.33 11.08
C LEU A 22 -10.92 14.57 10.90
N PRO A 23 -11.34 15.58 10.12
CA PRO A 23 -12.74 15.86 9.85
C PRO A 23 -13.37 14.70 9.08
N GLU A 24 -14.65 14.43 9.35
CA GLU A 24 -15.46 13.48 8.58
C GLU A 24 -15.34 13.79 7.08
N PRO A 25 -15.18 12.77 6.22
CA PRO A 25 -15.03 12.99 4.79
C PRO A 25 -16.31 13.63 4.25
N VAL A 26 -16.23 14.92 3.89
CA VAL A 26 -17.26 15.56 3.08
C VAL A 26 -17.21 14.91 1.71
N VAL A 27 -18.25 14.13 1.45
CA VAL A 27 -18.59 13.57 0.14
C VAL A 27 -18.76 14.75 -0.83
N THR A 28 -17.79 14.92 -1.72
CA THR A 28 -18.09 15.57 -3.00
C THR A 28 -18.47 14.46 -3.95
N GLU A 29 -19.76 14.37 -4.27
CA GLU A 29 -20.18 13.75 -5.53
C GLU A 29 -19.50 14.54 -6.65
N ARG A 30 -18.31 14.10 -7.07
CA ARG A 30 -17.89 14.39 -8.43
C ARG A 30 -18.78 13.55 -9.31
N THR A 31 -19.81 14.19 -9.87
CA THR A 31 -20.36 13.79 -11.16
C THR A 31 -19.18 13.74 -12.13
N THR A 32 -18.60 12.56 -12.31
CA THR A 32 -17.73 12.28 -13.43
C THR A 32 -18.63 12.36 -14.66
N ASN A 33 -18.60 13.50 -15.34
CA ASN A 33 -18.91 13.52 -16.77
C ASN A 33 -17.81 12.72 -17.47
N SER A 34 -17.97 11.40 -17.50
CA SER A 34 -17.35 10.50 -18.45
C SER A 34 -18.27 9.29 -18.66
N ASP A 35 -19.55 9.55 -18.92
CA ASP A 35 -20.34 8.65 -19.75
C ASP A 35 -19.83 8.79 -21.19
N SER A 36 -18.68 8.18 -21.48
CA SER A 36 -18.61 7.45 -22.72
C SER A 36 -19.18 6.07 -22.39
N ASP A 37 -20.45 5.87 -22.74
CA ASP A 37 -21.05 4.55 -22.95
C ASP A 37 -20.16 3.75 -23.93
N SER A 38 -19.07 3.17 -23.45
CA SER A 38 -18.43 2.08 -24.16
C SER A 38 -19.23 0.85 -23.77
N ASN A 39 -20.18 0.46 -24.62
CA ASN A 39 -20.81 -0.85 -24.47
C ASN A 39 -19.72 -1.93 -24.40
N LEU A 40 -19.88 -2.92 -23.51
CA LEU A 40 -18.98 -4.07 -23.41
C LEU A 40 -18.79 -4.68 -24.80
N GLN A 41 -17.55 -4.60 -25.28
CA GLN A 41 -17.22 -5.12 -26.59
C GLN A 41 -17.03 -6.63 -26.52
N THR A 42 -17.47 -7.30 -27.58
CA THR A 42 -17.24 -8.72 -27.78
C THR A 42 -15.90 -8.89 -28.50
N TRP A 43 -15.06 -9.82 -28.02
CA TRP A 43 -13.71 -10.05 -28.52
C TRP A 43 -13.48 -11.51 -28.89
N ARG A 44 -12.81 -11.73 -30.02
CA ARG A 44 -12.24 -13.01 -30.42
C ARG A 44 -10.73 -12.84 -30.52
N PHE A 45 -9.99 -13.48 -29.62
CA PHE A 45 -8.52 -13.53 -29.67
C PHE A 45 -8.11 -14.72 -30.53
N LEU A 46 -7.49 -14.45 -31.68
CA LEU A 46 -7.06 -15.45 -32.65
C LEU A 46 -5.62 -15.89 -32.37
N ASN A 47 -5.28 -17.15 -32.70
CA ASN A 47 -3.92 -17.71 -32.54
C ASN A 47 -3.36 -17.57 -31.10
N ALA A 48 -4.24 -17.58 -30.11
CA ALA A 48 -3.90 -17.40 -28.71
C ALA A 48 -3.21 -18.65 -28.14
N THR A 49 -2.11 -18.43 -27.42
CA THR A 49 -1.62 -19.35 -26.40
C THR A 49 -2.00 -18.76 -25.05
N TRP A 50 -2.88 -19.42 -24.30
CA TRP A 50 -3.47 -18.82 -23.10
C TRP A 50 -3.53 -19.78 -21.93
N PHE A 51 -3.38 -19.25 -20.72
CA PHE A 51 -3.44 -20.01 -19.48
C PHE A 51 -4.81 -19.81 -18.84
N ASP A 52 -5.54 -20.90 -18.58
CA ASP A 52 -6.90 -20.83 -18.02
C ASP A 52 -6.94 -20.65 -16.49
N GLY A 53 -5.77 -20.57 -15.85
CA GLY A 53 -5.58 -20.62 -14.41
C GLY A 53 -5.06 -21.99 -13.94
N GLN A 54 -5.20 -23.06 -14.73
CA GLN A 54 -4.71 -24.39 -14.42
C GLN A 54 -3.83 -24.98 -15.52
N ARG A 55 -4.21 -24.81 -16.79
CA ARG A 55 -3.57 -25.41 -17.97
C ARG A 55 -3.39 -24.38 -19.08
N TRP A 56 -2.39 -24.65 -19.91
CA TRP A 56 -2.19 -23.92 -21.17
C TRP A 56 -3.10 -24.47 -22.25
N GLN A 57 -3.68 -23.56 -23.02
CA GLN A 57 -4.61 -23.78 -24.11
C GLN A 57 -4.04 -23.12 -25.38
N SER A 58 -4.50 -23.57 -26.54
CA SER A 58 -4.14 -22.98 -27.84
C SER A 58 -5.37 -22.85 -28.75
N GLY A 59 -5.38 -21.82 -29.60
CA GLY A 59 -6.47 -21.57 -30.55
C GLY A 59 -7.15 -20.23 -30.29
N GLU A 60 -8.46 -20.24 -30.09
CA GLU A 60 -9.23 -19.02 -29.82
C GLU A 60 -9.54 -18.86 -28.33
N LEU A 61 -9.62 -17.60 -27.89
CA LEU A 61 -10.27 -17.21 -26.64
C LEU A 61 -11.38 -16.21 -26.97
N LEU A 62 -12.60 -16.49 -26.49
CA LEU A 62 -13.79 -15.71 -26.83
C LEU A 62 -14.32 -15.00 -25.60
N ILE A 63 -14.56 -13.68 -25.71
CA ILE A 63 -15.16 -12.86 -24.66
C ILE A 63 -16.44 -12.22 -25.21
N GLU A 64 -17.57 -12.44 -24.54
CA GLU A 64 -18.85 -11.80 -24.84
C GLU A 64 -19.44 -11.26 -23.53
N ASN A 65 -19.95 -10.01 -23.53
CA ASN A 65 -20.48 -9.34 -22.34
C ASN A 65 -19.53 -9.37 -21.13
N GLY A 66 -18.23 -9.19 -21.37
CA GLY A 66 -17.20 -9.16 -20.32
C GLY A 66 -16.92 -10.50 -19.64
N GLN A 67 -17.32 -11.61 -20.25
CA GLN A 67 -17.10 -12.97 -19.75
C GLN A 67 -16.53 -13.89 -20.83
N VAL A 68 -15.78 -14.91 -20.43
CA VAL A 68 -15.30 -15.97 -21.31
C VAL A 68 -16.48 -16.85 -21.75
N VAL A 69 -16.60 -17.12 -23.05
CA VAL A 69 -17.66 -17.95 -23.64
C VAL A 69 -17.11 -19.06 -24.54
N ASP A 70 -17.92 -20.07 -24.81
CA ASP A 70 -17.60 -21.16 -25.76
C ASP A 70 -17.93 -20.82 -27.21
N ALA A 71 -18.92 -19.94 -27.42
CA ALA A 71 -19.31 -19.43 -28.72
C ALA A 71 -19.83 -17.99 -28.61
N ILE A 72 -19.53 -17.18 -29.63
CA ILE A 72 -20.05 -15.81 -29.75
C ILE A 72 -21.38 -15.85 -30.51
N LYS A 73 -22.40 -15.16 -30.00
CA LYS A 73 -23.74 -15.11 -30.62
C LYS A 73 -23.89 -13.96 -31.62
N GLY A 74 -23.12 -12.89 -31.44
CA GLY A 74 -23.16 -11.69 -32.27
C GLY A 74 -21.89 -11.43 -33.10
N SER A 75 -21.66 -10.17 -33.43
CA SER A 75 -20.40 -9.71 -34.03
C SER A 75 -19.30 -9.58 -32.98
N ALA A 76 -18.07 -9.97 -33.32
CA ALA A 76 -16.90 -9.83 -32.46
C ALA A 76 -15.85 -8.93 -33.11
N ASN A 77 -15.13 -8.18 -32.28
CA ASN A 77 -13.84 -7.61 -32.69
C ASN A 77 -12.80 -8.73 -32.67
N GLU A 78 -12.00 -8.84 -33.72
CA GLU A 78 -10.93 -9.83 -33.79
C GLU A 78 -9.59 -9.20 -33.44
N LEU A 79 -8.82 -9.87 -32.59
CA LEU A 79 -7.44 -9.50 -32.27
C LEU A 79 -6.55 -10.73 -32.47
N ASP A 80 -5.65 -10.66 -33.45
CA ASP A 80 -4.60 -11.66 -33.60
C ASP A 80 -3.53 -11.46 -32.53
N VAL A 81 -3.33 -12.49 -31.70
CA VAL A 81 -2.37 -12.50 -30.60
C VAL A 81 -1.27 -13.53 -30.85
N ALA A 82 -1.01 -13.91 -32.10
CA ALA A 82 0.11 -14.78 -32.47
C ALA A 82 1.43 -14.28 -31.85
N GLY A 83 2.16 -15.20 -31.21
CA GLY A 83 3.42 -14.90 -30.51
C GLY A 83 3.25 -14.17 -29.18
N ARG A 84 2.02 -13.91 -28.73
CA ARG A 84 1.70 -13.36 -27.40
C ARG A 84 1.04 -14.40 -26.52
N TYR A 85 1.00 -14.11 -25.22
CA TYR A 85 0.51 -15.03 -24.20
C TYR A 85 -0.56 -14.38 -23.35
N ILE A 86 -1.70 -15.05 -23.19
CA ILE A 86 -2.79 -14.54 -22.35
C ILE A 86 -2.77 -15.30 -21.02
N ILE A 87 -2.79 -14.59 -19.91
CA ILE A 87 -2.92 -15.18 -18.56
C ILE A 87 -4.08 -14.51 -17.81
N PRO A 88 -4.67 -15.15 -16.79
CA PRO A 88 -5.64 -14.48 -15.92
C PRO A 88 -4.99 -13.26 -15.27
N GLY A 89 -5.79 -12.26 -14.93
CA GLY A 89 -5.36 -11.16 -14.08
C GLY A 89 -4.77 -11.71 -12.78
N LEU A 90 -3.62 -11.17 -12.38
CA LEU A 90 -2.90 -11.66 -11.21
C LEU A 90 -3.66 -11.32 -9.92
N ILE A 91 -3.44 -12.14 -8.89
CA ILE A 91 -4.01 -12.00 -7.55
C ILE A 91 -2.89 -11.93 -6.53
N ASP A 92 -2.87 -10.85 -5.75
CA ASP A 92 -2.03 -10.73 -4.57
C ASP A 92 -2.82 -11.18 -3.34
N ALA A 93 -2.43 -12.30 -2.74
CA ALA A 93 -3.15 -12.93 -1.65
C ALA A 93 -2.85 -12.35 -0.25
N HIS A 94 -2.01 -11.31 -0.15
CA HIS A 94 -1.75 -10.63 1.11
C HIS A 94 -1.25 -9.21 0.86
N THR A 95 -2.13 -8.24 1.05
CA THR A 95 -1.78 -6.82 1.02
C THR A 95 -2.38 -6.08 2.20
N HIS A 96 -2.04 -4.81 2.28
CA HIS A 96 -2.56 -3.84 3.22
C HIS A 96 -2.98 -2.58 2.45
N THR A 97 -4.24 -2.55 2.03
CA THR A 97 -4.70 -1.66 0.95
C THR A 97 -5.23 -0.33 1.48
N TRP A 98 -4.55 0.77 1.10
CA TRP A 98 -4.99 2.15 1.34
C TRP A 98 -4.63 3.09 0.18
N GLY A 99 -5.32 4.23 0.10
CA GLY A 99 -5.03 5.26 -0.91
C GLY A 99 -5.09 4.72 -2.34
N ASP A 100 -4.06 4.98 -3.13
CA ASP A 100 -3.96 4.59 -4.55
C ASP A 100 -3.53 3.12 -4.76
N ALA A 101 -3.47 2.29 -3.71
CA ALA A 101 -3.00 0.90 -3.77
C ALA A 101 -3.64 0.09 -4.91
N LEU A 102 -4.98 0.14 -5.06
CA LEU A 102 -5.69 -0.65 -6.08
C LEU A 102 -5.42 -0.17 -7.51
N ARG A 103 -5.10 1.11 -7.70
CA ARG A 103 -4.67 1.65 -9.01
C ARG A 103 -3.27 1.16 -9.35
N GLN A 104 -2.36 1.20 -8.37
CA GLN A 104 -1.00 0.69 -8.52
C GLN A 104 -1.01 -0.83 -8.79
N ALA A 105 -1.83 -1.59 -8.07
CA ALA A 105 -2.03 -3.01 -8.30
C ALA A 105 -2.41 -3.29 -9.76
N LEU A 106 -3.46 -2.63 -10.26
CA LEU A 106 -3.93 -2.83 -11.63
C LEU A 106 -2.88 -2.40 -12.67
N GLN A 107 -2.14 -1.32 -12.42
CA GLN A 107 -1.07 -0.86 -13.31
C GLN A 107 0.01 -1.93 -13.52
N PHE A 108 0.26 -2.80 -12.55
CA PHE A 108 1.21 -3.91 -12.67
C PHE A 108 0.54 -5.26 -12.92
N GLY A 109 -0.69 -5.27 -13.44
CA GLY A 109 -1.39 -6.51 -13.82
C GLY A 109 -2.03 -7.29 -12.67
N VAL A 110 -1.99 -6.77 -11.44
CA VAL A 110 -2.73 -7.33 -10.31
C VAL A 110 -4.17 -6.81 -10.37
N THR A 111 -5.08 -7.69 -10.75
CA THR A 111 -6.50 -7.34 -10.92
C THR A 111 -7.34 -7.56 -9.67
N THR A 112 -6.80 -8.29 -8.68
CA THR A 112 -7.45 -8.58 -7.40
C THR A 112 -6.42 -8.57 -6.26
N GLU A 113 -6.72 -7.88 -5.17
CA GLU A 113 -5.95 -7.93 -3.92
C GLU A 113 -6.78 -8.58 -2.79
N LEU A 114 -6.12 -9.39 -1.96
CA LEU A 114 -6.63 -9.91 -0.70
C LEU A 114 -5.98 -9.16 0.46
N ASP A 115 -6.72 -8.22 1.03
CA ASP A 115 -6.25 -7.35 2.11
C ASP A 115 -6.44 -7.97 3.50
N MET A 116 -5.37 -7.91 4.28
CA MET A 116 -5.32 -8.50 5.62
C MET A 116 -5.57 -7.48 6.73
N PHE A 117 -5.69 -6.19 6.41
CA PHE A 117 -6.04 -5.16 7.39
C PHE A 117 -6.42 -3.83 6.73
N THR A 118 -7.68 -3.42 6.89
CA THR A 118 -8.11 -2.07 6.52
C THR A 118 -9.32 -1.62 7.35
N GLN A 119 -9.82 -0.42 7.09
CA GLN A 119 -10.97 0.13 7.80
C GLN A 119 -12.30 -0.34 7.17
N PRO A 120 -13.37 -0.55 7.96
CA PRO A 120 -14.67 -1.06 7.46
C PRO A 120 -15.27 -0.26 6.29
N ASN A 121 -15.10 1.07 6.26
CA ASN A 121 -15.58 1.92 5.18
C ASN A 121 -14.91 1.61 3.83
N VAL A 122 -13.61 1.27 3.84
CA VAL A 122 -12.87 0.86 2.63
C VAL A 122 -13.44 -0.46 2.11
N VAL A 123 -13.68 -1.44 2.99
CA VAL A 123 -14.28 -2.73 2.63
C VAL A 123 -15.64 -2.54 1.95
N GLN A 124 -16.53 -1.72 2.54
CA GLN A 124 -17.87 -1.49 1.99
C GLN A 124 -17.84 -0.80 0.62
N GLN A 125 -16.91 0.14 0.41
CA GLN A 125 -16.72 0.80 -0.89
C GLN A 125 -16.20 -0.19 -1.93
N ALA A 126 -15.18 -0.98 -1.58
CA ALA A 126 -14.61 -2.02 -2.44
C ALA A 126 -15.65 -3.07 -2.87
N ARG A 127 -16.52 -3.52 -1.96
CA ARG A 127 -17.62 -4.45 -2.30
C ARG A 127 -18.53 -3.87 -3.39
N ARG A 128 -18.96 -2.61 -3.24
CA ARG A 128 -19.80 -1.94 -4.25
C ARG A 128 -19.12 -1.80 -5.61
N GLN A 129 -17.81 -1.59 -5.64
CA GLN A 129 -17.02 -1.50 -6.87
C GLN A 129 -16.88 -2.88 -7.52
N ARG A 130 -16.41 -3.89 -6.78
CA ARG A 130 -16.01 -5.19 -7.34
C ARG A 130 -17.18 -6.05 -7.81
N ASP A 131 -18.39 -5.80 -7.29
CA ASP A 131 -19.61 -6.52 -7.68
C ASP A 131 -20.19 -6.02 -9.02
N ARG A 132 -19.67 -4.93 -9.57
CA ARG A 132 -20.13 -4.34 -10.85
C ARG A 132 -19.25 -4.76 -12.02
N LEU A 133 -19.86 -5.04 -13.16
CA LEU A 133 -19.14 -5.28 -14.42
C LEU A 133 -19.04 -3.99 -15.24
N THR A 134 -18.26 -3.02 -14.75
CA THR A 134 -18.08 -1.70 -15.38
C THR A 134 -16.61 -1.39 -15.62
N ALA A 135 -16.31 -0.47 -16.54
CA ALA A 135 -14.96 0.05 -16.71
C ALA A 135 -14.42 0.60 -15.37
N THR A 136 -13.16 0.31 -15.08
CA THR A 136 -12.51 0.75 -13.84
C THR A 136 -10.99 0.82 -14.03
N THR A 137 -10.35 1.64 -13.22
CA THR A 137 -8.88 1.78 -13.16
C THR A 137 -8.30 1.21 -11.87
N GLU A 138 -9.08 0.39 -11.15
CA GLU A 138 -8.70 -0.18 -9.85
C GLU A 138 -8.86 -1.70 -9.88
N ALA A 139 -7.94 -2.38 -9.19
CA ALA A 139 -8.09 -3.79 -8.84
C ALA A 139 -9.30 -4.00 -7.93
N ASP A 140 -9.86 -5.21 -7.94
CA ASP A 140 -10.86 -5.58 -6.96
C ASP A 140 -10.20 -5.88 -5.61
N LEU A 141 -10.89 -5.56 -4.52
CA LEU A 141 -10.38 -5.81 -3.16
C LEU A 141 -11.30 -6.75 -2.42
N PHE A 142 -10.75 -7.82 -1.84
CA PHE A 142 -11.40 -8.65 -0.81
C PHE A 142 -10.62 -8.54 0.48
N SER A 143 -11.29 -8.32 1.61
CA SER A 143 -10.60 -7.86 2.81
C SER A 143 -11.09 -8.54 4.07
N SER A 144 -10.17 -8.75 5.02
CA SER A 144 -10.55 -9.11 6.39
C SER A 144 -11.14 -7.96 7.20
N GLY A 145 -11.11 -6.73 6.67
CA GLY A 145 -11.40 -5.51 7.41
C GLY A 145 -10.45 -5.39 8.60
N VAL A 146 -11.01 -5.17 9.78
CA VAL A 146 -10.22 -5.12 11.01
C VAL A 146 -9.77 -6.52 11.42
N LEU A 147 -8.47 -6.70 11.62
CA LEU A 147 -7.88 -7.94 12.13
C LEU A 147 -8.21 -8.20 13.61
N ALA A 148 -8.15 -9.46 14.04
CA ALA A 148 -8.27 -9.86 15.44
C ALA A 148 -6.90 -9.87 16.12
N THR A 149 -6.74 -9.07 17.18
CA THR A 149 -5.48 -8.95 17.93
C THR A 149 -5.73 -8.57 19.40
N SER A 150 -4.72 -8.75 20.25
CA SER A 150 -4.77 -8.38 21.66
C SER A 150 -4.65 -6.87 21.86
N PRO A 151 -5.03 -6.33 23.03
CA PRO A 151 -4.67 -4.96 23.41
C PRO A 151 -3.14 -4.77 23.38
N ARG A 152 -2.66 -3.80 22.59
CA ARG A 152 -1.24 -3.59 22.24
C ARG A 152 -0.61 -4.71 21.40
N GLY A 153 -1.43 -5.52 20.73
CA GLY A 153 -0.96 -6.53 19.80
C GLY A 153 -0.57 -5.92 18.45
N HIS A 154 0.13 -6.70 17.63
CA HIS A 154 0.46 -6.29 16.27
C HIS A 154 -0.81 -6.03 15.46
N GLY A 155 -0.81 -4.96 14.66
CA GLY A 155 -1.96 -4.31 14.04
C GLY A 155 -2.43 -3.04 14.75
N THR A 156 -2.02 -2.81 16.01
CA THR A 156 -2.42 -1.59 16.78
C THR A 156 -1.43 -0.43 16.65
N GLU A 157 -0.25 -0.65 16.08
CA GLU A 157 0.80 0.35 15.90
C GLU A 157 0.51 1.38 14.81
N TYR A 158 -0.44 1.10 13.92
CA TYR A 158 -0.72 1.91 12.72
C TYR A 158 -1.53 3.18 13.00
N GLY A 159 -1.75 3.54 14.27
CA GLY A 159 -2.50 4.74 14.67
C GLY A 159 -4.01 4.65 14.47
N LEU A 160 -4.52 3.56 13.89
CA LEU A 160 -5.95 3.30 13.78
C LEU A 160 -6.49 2.76 15.09
N LYS A 161 -7.54 3.40 15.63
CA LYS A 161 -8.26 2.85 16.77
C LYS A 161 -9.10 1.65 16.32
N ILE A 162 -8.62 0.45 16.61
CA ILE A 162 -9.28 -0.80 16.28
C ILE A 162 -9.80 -1.53 17.53
N PRO A 163 -10.92 -2.27 17.44
CA PRO A 163 -11.30 -3.21 18.48
C PRO A 163 -10.21 -4.26 18.68
N THR A 164 -10.00 -4.63 19.94
CA THR A 164 -9.09 -5.71 20.36
C THR A 164 -9.83 -6.62 21.34
N LEU A 165 -9.33 -7.83 21.56
CA LEU A 165 -9.91 -8.80 22.48
C LEU A 165 -8.83 -9.54 23.26
N ASN A 166 -9.15 -10.01 24.45
CA ASN A 166 -8.18 -10.72 25.30
C ASN A 166 -8.74 -11.99 25.96
N SER A 167 -9.96 -12.41 25.59
CA SER A 167 -10.56 -13.61 26.14
C SER A 167 -11.35 -14.42 25.10
N PRO A 168 -11.45 -15.75 25.29
CA PRO A 168 -12.23 -16.62 24.41
C PRO A 168 -13.72 -16.24 24.34
N SER A 169 -14.30 -15.74 25.43
CA SER A 169 -15.72 -15.36 25.51
C SER A 169 -16.11 -14.20 24.58
N GLU A 170 -15.15 -13.35 24.21
CA GLU A 170 -15.39 -12.20 23.33
C GLU A 170 -15.38 -12.59 21.83
N ALA A 171 -14.83 -13.75 21.49
CA ALA A 171 -14.54 -14.14 20.12
C ALA A 171 -15.78 -14.12 19.21
N LEU A 172 -16.89 -14.71 19.65
CA LEU A 172 -18.11 -14.77 18.83
C LEU A 172 -18.67 -13.38 18.51
N SER A 173 -18.75 -12.50 19.51
CA SER A 173 -19.20 -11.11 19.29
C SER A 173 -18.22 -10.33 18.39
N PHE A 174 -16.91 -10.55 18.57
CA PHE A 174 -15.88 -9.90 17.77
C PHE A 174 -16.03 -10.28 16.29
N VAL A 175 -16.13 -11.57 15.99
CA VAL A 175 -16.25 -12.08 14.62
C VAL A 175 -17.56 -11.64 13.97
N ARG A 176 -18.70 -11.72 14.69
CA ARG A 176 -19.99 -11.22 14.19
C ARG A 176 -19.92 -9.77 13.77
N GLN A 177 -19.20 -8.95 14.53
CA GLN A 177 -19.05 -7.54 14.18
C GLN A 177 -18.25 -7.35 12.90
N ARG A 178 -17.15 -8.10 12.69
CA ARG A 178 -16.38 -8.07 11.42
C ARG A 178 -17.22 -8.50 10.24
N HIS A 179 -18.00 -9.57 10.40
CA HIS A 179 -18.93 -10.03 9.37
C HIS A 179 -19.95 -8.95 9.01
N GLN A 180 -20.57 -8.31 10.00
CA GLN A 180 -21.53 -7.22 9.81
C GLN A 180 -20.91 -5.97 9.17
N GLU A 181 -19.64 -5.68 9.46
CA GLU A 181 -18.88 -4.60 8.85
C GLU A 181 -18.57 -4.86 7.37
N GLY A 182 -18.67 -6.11 6.93
CA GLY A 182 -18.54 -6.54 5.55
C GLY A 182 -17.26 -7.30 5.22
N SER A 183 -16.48 -7.72 6.23
CA SER A 183 -15.28 -8.53 6.04
C SER A 183 -15.60 -9.84 5.31
N ASP A 184 -14.74 -10.22 4.36
CA ASP A 184 -14.89 -11.43 3.55
C ASP A 184 -14.33 -12.68 4.25
N TYR A 185 -13.40 -12.49 5.17
CA TYR A 185 -12.74 -13.51 5.98
C TYR A 185 -12.19 -12.86 7.26
N LEU A 186 -11.74 -13.68 8.21
CA LEU A 186 -11.17 -13.20 9.47
C LEU A 186 -9.64 -13.34 9.43
N LYS A 187 -8.92 -12.24 9.60
CA LYS A 187 -7.47 -12.25 9.89
C LYS A 187 -7.26 -12.28 11.39
N ILE A 188 -6.42 -13.21 11.87
CA ILE A 188 -6.04 -13.33 13.29
C ILE A 188 -4.54 -13.14 13.42
N VAL A 189 -4.12 -12.31 14.37
CA VAL A 189 -2.71 -12.10 14.72
C VAL A 189 -2.36 -12.94 15.94
N TYR A 190 -1.45 -13.91 15.77
CA TYR A 190 -1.11 -14.85 16.84
C TYR A 190 0.40 -15.12 16.94
N HIS A 191 0.89 -15.06 18.16
CA HIS A 191 2.21 -15.54 18.55
C HIS A 191 2.04 -16.51 19.73
N HIS A 192 2.84 -17.58 19.77
CA HIS A 192 2.79 -18.55 20.88
C HIS A 192 3.23 -17.93 22.21
N GLN A 193 4.01 -16.84 22.16
CA GLN A 193 4.46 -16.10 23.33
C GLN A 193 3.51 -14.94 23.64
N PRO A 194 3.26 -14.64 24.93
CA PRO A 194 2.42 -13.50 25.33
C PRO A 194 2.94 -12.14 24.85
N ASN A 195 4.25 -12.04 24.60
CA ASN A 195 4.89 -10.86 24.03
C ASN A 195 5.76 -11.27 22.85
N TYR A 196 5.75 -10.46 21.79
CA TYR A 196 6.59 -10.60 20.61
C TYR A 196 7.15 -9.22 20.24
N GLY A 197 8.42 -8.99 20.61
CA GLY A 197 9.01 -7.65 20.55
C GLY A 197 8.22 -6.66 21.42
N PRO A 198 7.79 -5.51 20.89
CA PRO A 198 6.99 -4.54 21.64
C PRO A 198 5.51 -4.92 21.78
N TYR A 199 5.05 -5.97 21.07
CA TYR A 199 3.64 -6.32 20.95
C TYR A 199 3.24 -7.42 21.92
N THR A 200 1.97 -7.40 22.33
CA THR A 200 1.34 -8.54 23.02
C THR A 200 0.74 -9.52 22.01
N SER A 201 0.31 -10.70 22.49
CA SER A 201 -0.51 -11.61 21.69
C SER A 201 -1.69 -12.15 22.49
N ILE A 202 -2.74 -12.57 21.77
CA ILE A 202 -3.86 -13.34 22.34
C ILE A 202 -3.36 -14.72 22.78
N ASP A 203 -4.01 -15.31 23.78
CA ASP A 203 -3.69 -16.68 24.17
C ASP A 203 -4.24 -17.72 23.17
N ARG A 204 -3.76 -18.96 23.28
CA ARG A 204 -4.19 -20.06 22.39
C ARG A 204 -5.68 -20.36 22.52
N ALA A 205 -6.27 -20.19 23.71
CA ALA A 205 -7.70 -20.41 23.90
C ALA A 205 -8.54 -19.39 23.11
N THR A 206 -8.09 -18.14 23.06
CA THR A 206 -8.71 -17.06 22.29
C THR A 206 -8.52 -17.27 20.80
N LEU A 207 -7.34 -17.70 20.35
CA LEU A 207 -7.11 -18.12 18.95
C LEU A 207 -8.13 -19.17 18.52
N LYS A 208 -8.25 -20.26 19.30
CA LYS A 208 -9.18 -21.36 18.99
C LYS A 208 -10.63 -20.87 18.95
N ALA A 209 -11.04 -20.04 19.91
CA ALA A 209 -12.38 -19.48 19.95
C ALA A 209 -12.67 -18.56 18.75
N LEU A 210 -11.70 -17.77 18.28
CA LEU A 210 -11.82 -16.95 17.08
C LEU A 210 -11.98 -17.78 15.81
N ILE A 211 -11.19 -18.86 15.65
CA ILE A 211 -11.31 -19.78 14.51
C ILE A 211 -12.71 -20.43 14.50
N GLN A 212 -13.13 -20.96 15.64
CA GLN A 212 -14.47 -21.56 15.77
C GLN A 212 -15.60 -20.56 15.51
N ALA A 213 -15.45 -19.32 15.98
CA ALA A 213 -16.40 -18.25 15.72
C ALA A 213 -16.44 -17.85 14.24
N ALA A 214 -15.28 -17.79 13.55
CA ALA A 214 -15.21 -17.54 12.11
C ALA A 214 -16.01 -18.59 11.35
N HIS A 215 -15.75 -19.87 11.60
CA HIS A 215 -16.47 -20.97 10.97
C HIS A 215 -17.97 -20.97 11.28
N HIS A 216 -18.35 -20.64 12.52
CA HIS A 216 -19.76 -20.49 12.91
C HIS A 216 -20.47 -19.38 12.10
N GLU A 217 -19.78 -18.28 11.81
CA GLU A 217 -20.31 -17.16 11.01
C GLU A 217 -20.13 -17.37 9.49
N GLY A 218 -19.66 -18.55 9.06
CA GLY A 218 -19.45 -18.87 7.65
C GLY A 218 -18.23 -18.18 7.03
N MET A 219 -17.31 -17.69 7.86
CA MET A 219 -16.08 -17.02 7.44
C MET A 219 -14.87 -17.95 7.56
N MET A 220 -13.92 -17.78 6.65
CA MET A 220 -12.59 -18.38 6.74
C MET A 220 -11.74 -17.68 7.81
N ALA A 221 -10.85 -18.40 8.50
CA ALA A 221 -9.87 -17.84 9.43
C ALA A 221 -8.43 -18.00 8.89
N VAL A 222 -7.77 -16.88 8.62
CA VAL A 222 -6.35 -16.82 8.22
C VAL A 222 -5.49 -16.25 9.35
N VAL A 223 -4.39 -16.92 9.67
CA VAL A 223 -3.62 -16.65 10.89
C VAL A 223 -2.20 -16.20 10.57
N HIS A 224 -1.81 -15.01 11.04
CA HIS A 224 -0.40 -14.59 11.08
C HIS A 224 0.33 -15.50 12.05
N ALA A 225 1.25 -16.32 11.53
CA ALA A 225 2.05 -17.25 12.34
C ALA A 225 3.43 -17.48 11.70
N SER A 226 4.37 -16.61 12.04
CA SER A 226 5.73 -16.62 11.46
C SER A 226 6.72 -17.59 12.15
N HIS A 227 6.29 -18.24 13.25
CA HIS A 227 7.09 -19.21 14.02
C HIS A 227 6.44 -20.59 13.98
N LEU A 228 7.25 -21.65 13.93
CA LEU A 228 6.75 -23.02 13.79
C LEU A 228 5.76 -23.42 14.89
N GLU A 229 6.03 -23.04 16.14
CA GLU A 229 5.13 -23.36 17.27
C GLU A 229 3.77 -22.66 17.13
N ALA A 230 3.76 -21.38 16.78
CA ALA A 230 2.53 -20.64 16.55
C ALA A 230 1.74 -21.22 15.36
N ALA A 231 2.44 -21.62 14.31
CA ALA A 231 1.85 -22.24 13.13
C ALA A 231 1.23 -23.61 13.45
N ARG A 232 1.89 -24.44 14.29
CA ARG A 232 1.31 -25.70 14.79
C ARG A 232 0.01 -25.47 15.55
N HIS A 233 -0.01 -24.53 16.49
CA HIS A 233 -1.22 -24.21 17.25
C HIS A 233 -2.37 -23.81 16.33
N ALA A 234 -2.12 -22.89 15.39
CA ALA A 234 -3.13 -22.43 14.44
C ALA A 234 -3.70 -23.59 13.59
N VAL A 235 -2.84 -24.46 13.06
CA VAL A 235 -3.28 -25.59 12.22
C VAL A 235 -4.00 -26.66 13.05
N GLU A 236 -3.52 -26.98 14.25
CA GLU A 236 -4.21 -27.90 15.18
C GLU A 236 -5.62 -27.42 15.51
N ASP A 237 -5.76 -26.12 15.78
CA ASP A 237 -7.01 -25.48 16.18
C ASP A 237 -7.93 -25.16 14.99
N GLY A 238 -7.48 -25.40 13.75
CA GLY A 238 -8.32 -25.44 12.55
C GLY A 238 -8.23 -24.21 11.64
N ALA A 239 -7.13 -23.46 11.66
CA ALA A 239 -6.92 -22.36 10.72
C ALA A 239 -7.00 -22.85 9.26
N ASP A 240 -7.74 -22.12 8.42
CA ASP A 240 -7.89 -22.44 7.01
C ASP A 240 -6.62 -22.07 6.22
N GLY A 241 -5.96 -20.98 6.62
CA GLY A 241 -4.74 -20.50 6.01
C GLY A 241 -3.74 -19.93 7.01
N LEU A 242 -2.46 -20.14 6.75
CA LEU A 242 -1.38 -19.43 7.42
C LEU A 242 -0.87 -18.30 6.53
N VAL A 243 -0.59 -17.15 7.14
CA VAL A 243 0.03 -16.03 6.45
C VAL A 243 1.36 -15.65 7.09
N HIS A 244 2.30 -15.38 6.17
CA HIS A 244 3.75 -15.46 6.31
C HIS A 244 4.27 -16.89 6.43
N MET A 245 5.45 -17.10 5.88
CA MET A 245 6.17 -18.36 6.02
C MET A 245 6.82 -18.49 7.39
N ILE A 246 6.87 -19.73 7.87
CA ILE A 246 7.69 -20.14 9.02
C ILE A 246 9.14 -19.85 8.66
N SER A 247 9.74 -18.88 9.36
CA SER A 247 11.07 -18.36 9.03
C SER A 247 12.03 -18.36 10.21
N ASP A 248 11.59 -18.83 11.39
CA ASP A 248 12.41 -19.02 12.58
C ASP A 248 13.24 -20.31 12.52
N GLN A 249 12.69 -21.38 11.97
CA GLN A 249 13.34 -22.68 11.87
C GLN A 249 12.80 -23.58 10.73
N PRO A 250 13.55 -24.62 10.31
CA PRO A 250 13.06 -25.59 9.35
C PRO A 250 11.83 -26.35 9.85
N ILE A 251 10.85 -26.57 8.97
CA ILE A 251 9.70 -27.44 9.27
C ILE A 251 10.09 -28.93 9.20
N ASP A 252 9.41 -29.74 10.02
CA ASP A 252 9.54 -31.20 10.04
C ASP A 252 8.38 -31.92 9.34
N THR A 253 8.52 -33.23 9.14
CA THR A 253 7.51 -34.07 8.49
C THR A 253 6.17 -34.05 9.21
N ALA A 254 6.17 -34.06 10.55
CA ALA A 254 4.96 -34.05 11.35
C ALA A 254 4.13 -32.77 11.12
N PHE A 255 4.79 -31.62 10.94
CA PHE A 255 4.09 -30.38 10.59
C PHE A 255 3.48 -30.43 9.19
N ILE A 256 4.23 -30.97 8.22
CA ILE A 256 3.75 -31.12 6.83
C ILE A 256 2.51 -32.04 6.80
N GLU A 257 2.54 -33.17 7.51
CA GLU A 257 1.41 -34.09 7.64
C GLU A 257 0.21 -33.43 8.32
N LEU A 258 0.45 -32.64 9.36
CA LEU A 258 -0.59 -31.88 10.05
C LEU A 258 -1.27 -30.86 9.11
N ILE A 259 -0.51 -30.08 8.35
CA ILE A 259 -1.06 -29.14 7.36
C ILE A 259 -1.90 -29.89 6.32
N LYS A 260 -1.40 -31.02 5.80
CA LYS A 260 -2.15 -31.86 4.85
C LYS A 260 -3.46 -32.35 5.43
N GLN A 261 -3.41 -32.92 6.64
CA GLN A 261 -4.57 -33.46 7.33
C GLN A 261 -5.64 -32.40 7.57
N LYS A 262 -5.21 -31.18 7.89
CA LYS A 262 -6.10 -30.04 8.16
C LYS A 262 -6.49 -29.26 6.91
N ASN A 263 -5.93 -29.62 5.74
CA ASN A 263 -6.14 -28.94 4.46
C ASN A 263 -5.86 -27.43 4.54
N THR A 264 -4.87 -27.02 5.32
CA THR A 264 -4.49 -25.61 5.50
C THR A 264 -3.62 -25.13 4.33
N PHE A 265 -3.91 -23.97 3.76
CA PHE A 265 -3.06 -23.34 2.74
C PHE A 265 -2.04 -22.38 3.37
N ILE A 266 -1.07 -21.91 2.57
CA ILE A 266 -0.09 -20.93 3.05
C ILE A 266 0.15 -19.79 2.06
N VAL A 267 0.26 -18.57 2.59
CA VAL A 267 0.70 -17.36 1.87
C VAL A 267 2.11 -16.99 2.37
N PRO A 268 3.18 -17.32 1.63
CA PRO A 268 4.55 -17.22 2.15
C PRO A 268 5.04 -15.81 2.45
N THR A 269 4.65 -14.83 1.63
CA THR A 269 5.14 -13.44 1.68
C THR A 269 6.67 -13.38 1.75
N LEU A 270 7.34 -14.08 0.83
CA LEU A 270 8.80 -14.13 0.77
C LEU A 270 9.41 -12.74 0.56
N THR A 271 8.71 -11.86 -0.14
CA THR A 271 9.17 -10.49 -0.43
C THR A 271 9.37 -9.66 0.85
N VAL A 272 8.40 -9.63 1.77
CA VAL A 272 8.58 -8.92 3.05
C VAL A 272 9.60 -9.63 3.95
N ILE A 273 9.68 -10.97 3.90
CA ILE A 273 10.70 -11.74 4.63
C ILE A 273 12.11 -11.38 4.12
N ALA A 274 12.29 -11.17 2.82
CA ALA A 274 13.55 -10.70 2.25
C ALA A 274 13.93 -9.32 2.81
N ALA A 275 12.97 -8.40 2.91
CA ALA A 275 13.20 -7.09 3.51
C ALA A 275 13.56 -7.16 4.99
N MET A 276 12.91 -8.04 5.75
CA MET A 276 13.26 -8.33 7.15
C MET A 276 14.64 -8.97 7.28
N ALA A 277 15.08 -9.75 6.29
CA ALA A 277 16.42 -10.34 6.24
C ALA A 277 17.49 -9.39 5.69
N GLN A 278 17.15 -8.13 5.38
CA GLN A 278 18.01 -7.15 4.70
C GLN A 278 18.53 -7.66 3.35
N GLN A 279 17.70 -8.42 2.65
CA GLN A 279 17.96 -9.05 1.35
C GLN A 279 16.95 -8.58 0.28
N SER A 280 16.33 -7.41 0.47
CA SER A 280 15.54 -6.75 -0.57
C SER A 280 16.38 -6.56 -1.82
N SER A 281 15.83 -6.93 -2.97
CA SER A 281 16.52 -6.89 -4.26
C SER A 281 15.59 -6.41 -5.37
N THR A 282 16.17 -5.80 -6.40
CA THR A 282 15.48 -5.42 -7.63
C THR A 282 15.87 -6.31 -8.82
N GLU A 283 16.56 -7.43 -8.59
CA GLU A 283 17.00 -8.38 -9.63
C GLU A 283 15.83 -8.98 -10.43
N PHE A 284 14.65 -9.05 -9.82
CA PHE A 284 13.45 -9.53 -10.50
C PHE A 284 12.98 -8.58 -11.61
N LEU A 285 13.33 -7.28 -11.57
CA LEU A 285 12.83 -6.30 -12.52
C LEU A 285 13.32 -6.58 -13.94
N LEU A 286 12.43 -6.44 -14.93
CA LEU A 286 12.77 -6.32 -16.34
C LEU A 286 12.68 -4.84 -16.74
N PRO A 287 13.78 -4.07 -16.78
CA PRO A 287 13.72 -2.62 -17.02
C PRO A 287 13.06 -2.23 -18.34
N GLU A 288 13.29 -3.03 -19.39
CA GLU A 288 12.74 -2.81 -20.74
C GLU A 288 11.27 -3.26 -20.88
N SER A 289 10.67 -3.84 -19.83
CA SER A 289 9.26 -4.23 -19.82
C SER A 289 8.35 -3.03 -19.53
N TYR A 290 7.05 -3.16 -19.84
CA TYR A 290 6.05 -2.16 -19.48
C TYR A 290 6.10 -1.82 -17.98
N VAL A 291 6.10 -2.86 -17.13
CA VAL A 291 6.20 -2.74 -15.68
C VAL A 291 7.45 -1.95 -15.26
N GLY A 292 8.61 -2.24 -15.88
CA GLY A 292 9.85 -1.50 -15.64
C GLY A 292 9.77 -0.02 -16.04
N SER A 293 9.05 0.27 -17.14
CA SER A 293 8.91 1.63 -17.68
C SER A 293 7.99 2.55 -16.85
N VAL A 294 6.98 1.98 -16.17
CA VAL A 294 6.00 2.74 -15.37
C VAL A 294 6.30 2.75 -13.87
N LEU A 295 7.37 2.07 -13.44
CA LEU A 295 7.79 2.01 -12.04
C LEU A 295 8.25 3.38 -11.54
N SER A 296 7.54 3.92 -10.54
CA SER A 296 7.84 5.25 -9.99
C SER A 296 9.14 5.27 -9.16
N THR A 297 9.71 6.46 -8.95
CA THR A 297 10.87 6.63 -8.07
C THR A 297 10.56 6.21 -6.63
N SER A 298 9.37 6.55 -6.12
CA SER A 298 8.94 6.15 -4.78
C SER A 298 8.82 4.63 -4.64
N GLN A 299 8.29 3.94 -5.65
CA GLN A 299 8.23 2.47 -5.66
C GLN A 299 9.63 1.85 -5.75
N LYS A 300 10.54 2.39 -6.57
CA LYS A 300 11.95 1.96 -6.62
C LYS A 300 12.64 2.09 -5.27
N HIS A 301 12.39 3.19 -4.55
CA HIS A 301 12.91 3.39 -3.19
C HIS A 301 12.29 2.40 -2.20
N GLN A 302 10.97 2.24 -2.25
CA GLN A 302 10.24 1.32 -1.38
C GLN A 302 10.72 -0.13 -1.53
N LEU A 303 10.93 -0.59 -2.76
CA LEU A 303 11.46 -1.93 -3.08
C LEU A 303 12.88 -2.17 -2.53
N LYS A 304 13.66 -1.11 -2.31
CA LYS A 304 15.00 -1.19 -1.70
C LYS A 304 14.99 -1.00 -0.18
N SER A 305 13.85 -0.62 0.39
CA SER A 305 13.74 -0.36 1.82
C SER A 305 13.83 -1.68 2.61
N THR A 306 14.35 -1.60 3.84
CA THR A 306 14.48 -2.73 4.76
C THR A 306 14.07 -2.30 6.17
N PHE A 307 13.98 -3.25 7.10
CA PHE A 307 13.64 -2.94 8.49
C PHE A 307 14.90 -2.61 9.30
N ASP A 308 14.96 -1.39 9.86
CA ASP A 308 16.15 -0.81 10.52
C ASP A 308 16.68 -1.60 11.74
N HIS A 309 15.89 -2.51 12.32
CA HIS A 309 16.21 -3.19 13.59
C HIS A 309 15.95 -4.70 13.55
N ALA A 310 15.94 -5.32 12.37
CA ALA A 310 15.74 -6.76 12.26
C ALA A 310 16.97 -7.52 12.79
N GLY A 311 17.03 -7.68 14.12
CA GLY A 311 18.06 -8.42 14.82
C GLY A 311 18.27 -9.79 14.17
N HIS A 312 19.44 -9.99 13.58
CA HIS A 312 20.00 -11.26 13.11
C HIS A 312 18.98 -12.28 12.54
N ARG A 313 18.18 -11.87 11.55
CA ARG A 313 17.34 -12.78 10.75
C ARG A 313 17.93 -13.08 9.37
N GLN A 314 19.26 -13.05 9.24
CA GLN A 314 19.93 -13.29 7.95
C GLN A 314 19.54 -14.62 7.28
N LYS A 315 19.15 -15.62 8.08
CA LYS A 315 18.71 -16.94 7.60
C LYS A 315 17.21 -17.05 7.33
N ALA A 316 16.41 -16.05 7.72
CA ALA A 316 14.94 -16.12 7.66
C ALA A 316 14.44 -16.36 6.23
N LEU A 317 14.99 -15.63 5.25
CA LEU A 317 14.62 -15.83 3.84
C LEU A 317 15.01 -17.24 3.36
N THR A 318 16.23 -17.70 3.65
CA THR A 318 16.69 -19.04 3.26
C THR A 318 15.82 -20.14 3.88
N ILE A 319 15.47 -20.01 5.16
CA ILE A 319 14.57 -20.95 5.85
C ILE A 319 13.17 -20.91 5.23
N ALA A 320 12.64 -19.71 4.96
CA ALA A 320 11.32 -19.53 4.35
C ALA A 320 11.24 -20.15 2.95
N ILE A 321 12.25 -19.94 2.10
CA ILE A 321 12.34 -20.55 0.75
C ILE A 321 12.35 -22.08 0.87
N GLU A 322 13.18 -22.63 1.76
CA GLU A 322 13.30 -24.07 1.96
C GLU A 322 12.01 -24.69 2.52
N ASN A 323 11.36 -24.03 3.47
CA ASN A 323 10.07 -24.47 4.01
C ASN A 323 8.97 -24.40 2.94
N THR A 324 8.96 -23.36 2.11
CA THR A 324 8.04 -23.22 0.98
C THR A 324 8.22 -24.37 -0.01
N ARG A 325 9.48 -24.71 -0.34
CA ARG A 325 9.81 -25.86 -1.21
C ARG A 325 9.24 -27.16 -0.65
N LYS A 326 9.46 -27.44 0.64
CA LYS A 326 8.95 -28.66 1.30
C LYS A 326 7.41 -28.75 1.26
N LEU A 327 6.71 -27.64 1.54
CA LEU A 327 5.24 -27.60 1.51
C LEU A 327 4.70 -27.76 0.09
N SER A 328 5.30 -27.09 -0.89
CA SER A 328 4.94 -27.21 -2.31
C SER A 328 5.12 -28.64 -2.83
N GLN A 329 6.26 -29.28 -2.53
CA GLN A 329 6.52 -30.69 -2.89
C GLN A 329 5.55 -31.66 -2.21
N ALA A 330 5.02 -31.28 -1.05
CA ALA A 330 3.98 -32.01 -0.36
C ALA A 330 2.58 -31.85 -1.01
N GLY A 331 2.40 -30.93 -1.96
CA GLY A 331 1.09 -30.65 -2.57
C GLY A 331 0.21 -29.75 -1.71
N ILE A 332 0.80 -28.98 -0.78
CA ILE A 332 0.09 -27.92 -0.06
C ILE A 332 -0.12 -26.74 -1.00
N ASP A 333 -1.32 -26.16 -0.97
CA ASP A 333 -1.61 -24.98 -1.78
C ASP A 333 -0.79 -23.77 -1.29
N ILE A 334 0.05 -23.26 -2.17
CA ILE A 334 0.83 -22.04 -1.98
C ILE A 334 0.12 -20.91 -2.74
N LEU A 335 -0.14 -19.80 -2.07
CA LEU A 335 -0.73 -18.59 -2.65
C LEU A 335 0.32 -17.47 -2.63
N SER A 336 0.48 -16.75 -3.73
CA SER A 336 1.40 -15.61 -3.80
C SER A 336 0.80 -14.40 -3.09
N GLY A 337 1.51 -13.82 -2.14
CA GLY A 337 1.12 -12.57 -1.49
C GLY A 337 2.35 -11.79 -1.05
N THR A 338 2.26 -10.46 -0.92
CA THR A 338 3.46 -9.62 -0.80
C THR A 338 3.66 -8.96 0.55
N ASP A 339 2.57 -8.73 1.28
CA ASP A 339 2.50 -7.88 2.47
C ASP A 339 2.77 -6.39 2.18
N ALA A 340 2.46 -5.94 0.95
CA ALA A 340 2.58 -4.55 0.55
C ALA A 340 1.65 -3.62 1.34
N PRO A 341 2.10 -2.39 1.75
CA PRO A 341 3.33 -1.71 1.35
C PRO A 341 4.39 -1.64 2.47
N ASN A 342 4.60 -2.70 3.24
CA ASN A 342 5.70 -2.76 4.22
C ASN A 342 7.08 -2.44 3.58
N PRO A 343 8.11 -2.06 4.36
CA PRO A 343 9.47 -1.89 3.83
C PRO A 343 9.89 -3.03 2.90
N GLY A 344 10.38 -2.69 1.71
CA GLY A 344 10.77 -3.66 0.68
C GLY A 344 9.64 -4.13 -0.24
N THR A 345 8.40 -3.68 0.00
CA THR A 345 7.21 -4.07 -0.77
C THR A 345 6.39 -2.84 -1.19
N ALA A 346 5.82 -2.91 -2.39
CA ALA A 346 4.97 -1.92 -3.04
C ALA A 346 3.88 -2.63 -3.86
N HIS A 347 2.66 -2.06 -3.87
CA HIS A 347 1.49 -2.66 -4.51
C HIS A 347 1.71 -2.97 -5.99
N GLY A 348 1.19 -4.11 -6.42
CA GLY A 348 1.32 -4.62 -7.78
C GLY A 348 2.72 -5.17 -8.07
N ILE A 349 3.73 -4.29 -8.14
CA ILE A 349 5.09 -4.66 -8.57
C ILE A 349 5.72 -5.78 -7.71
N SER A 350 5.42 -5.81 -6.41
CA SER A 350 6.02 -6.80 -5.50
C SER A 350 5.50 -8.20 -5.75
N LEU A 351 4.35 -8.38 -6.39
CA LEU A 351 3.86 -9.71 -6.72
C LEU A 351 4.78 -10.40 -7.73
N HIS A 352 5.37 -9.63 -8.66
CA HIS A 352 6.39 -10.16 -9.57
C HIS A 352 7.67 -10.55 -8.81
N ASN A 353 8.03 -9.85 -7.74
CA ASN A 353 9.13 -10.24 -6.87
C ASN A 353 8.80 -11.52 -6.08
N GLU A 354 7.57 -11.64 -5.58
CA GLU A 354 7.11 -12.85 -4.90
C GLU A 354 7.20 -14.07 -5.81
N LEU A 355 6.77 -13.94 -7.07
CA LEU A 355 6.91 -15.01 -8.07
C LEU A 355 8.38 -15.36 -8.35
N PHE A 356 9.27 -14.37 -8.42
CA PHE A 356 10.70 -14.59 -8.58
C PHE A 356 11.32 -15.33 -7.38
N LEU A 357 10.93 -14.99 -6.15
CA LEU A 357 11.41 -15.66 -4.94
C LEU A 357 10.82 -17.08 -4.79
N LEU A 358 9.55 -17.28 -5.15
CA LEU A 358 8.93 -18.60 -5.17
C LEU A 358 9.57 -19.53 -6.21
N GLN A 359 10.10 -18.99 -7.31
CA GLN A 359 10.89 -19.78 -8.27
C GLN A 359 12.14 -20.39 -7.59
N GLN A 360 12.77 -19.66 -6.67
CA GLN A 360 13.92 -20.17 -5.89
C GLN A 360 13.53 -21.31 -4.95
N ALA A 361 12.25 -21.42 -4.58
CA ALA A 361 11.70 -22.57 -3.86
C ALA A 361 11.40 -23.77 -4.77
N GLY A 362 11.78 -23.71 -6.06
CA GLY A 362 11.70 -24.83 -7.00
C GLY A 362 10.34 -25.04 -7.65
N LEU A 363 9.43 -24.06 -7.56
CA LEU A 363 8.17 -24.09 -8.30
C LEU A 363 8.44 -23.85 -9.79
N SER A 364 7.80 -24.64 -10.65
CA SER A 364 7.81 -24.40 -12.10
C SER A 364 7.05 -23.13 -12.46
N ASN A 365 7.35 -22.51 -13.62
CA ASN A 365 6.67 -21.29 -14.06
C ASN A 365 5.13 -21.45 -14.15
N THR A 366 4.63 -22.64 -14.51
CA THR A 366 3.17 -22.90 -14.49
C THR A 366 2.61 -22.94 -13.07
N GLN A 367 3.32 -23.54 -12.11
CA GLN A 367 2.90 -23.50 -10.70
C GLN A 367 2.93 -22.06 -10.15
N LEU A 368 3.94 -21.27 -10.52
CA LEU A 368 4.02 -19.85 -10.14
C LEU A 368 2.84 -19.03 -10.67
N LEU A 369 2.39 -19.28 -11.91
CA LEU A 369 1.17 -18.65 -12.40
C LEU A 369 -0.07 -19.11 -11.61
N GLN A 370 -0.14 -20.39 -11.21
CA GLN A 370 -1.23 -20.90 -10.36
C GLN A 370 -1.26 -20.23 -8.99
N THR A 371 -0.09 -20.02 -8.35
CA THR A 371 -0.02 -19.39 -7.01
C THR A 371 -0.55 -17.96 -7.01
N ALA A 372 -0.39 -17.22 -8.12
CA ALA A 372 -0.91 -15.85 -8.31
C ALA A 372 -2.25 -15.80 -9.07
N SER A 373 -2.98 -16.92 -9.21
CA SER A 373 -4.28 -16.96 -9.89
C SER A 373 -5.23 -17.99 -9.25
N SER A 374 -5.32 -19.19 -9.81
CA SER A 374 -6.29 -20.22 -9.41
C SER A 374 -6.13 -20.73 -7.98
N ALA A 375 -4.93 -20.65 -7.39
CA ALA A 375 -4.72 -21.06 -6.00
C ALA A 375 -5.49 -20.17 -5.02
N ALA A 376 -5.52 -18.85 -5.24
CA ALA A 376 -6.32 -17.93 -4.46
C ALA A 376 -7.82 -18.17 -4.70
N ASN A 377 -8.21 -18.38 -5.96
CA ASN A 377 -9.59 -18.73 -6.33
C ASN A 377 -10.11 -19.98 -5.60
N LYS A 378 -9.28 -21.02 -5.52
CA LYS A 378 -9.62 -22.29 -4.88
C LYS A 378 -9.87 -22.14 -3.38
N ARG A 379 -9.24 -21.15 -2.72
CA ARG A 379 -9.24 -21.00 -1.25
C ARG A 379 -10.14 -19.89 -0.74
N PHE A 380 -10.23 -18.78 -1.47
CA PHE A 380 -11.05 -17.61 -1.10
C PHE A 380 -12.30 -17.53 -1.97
N ASN A 381 -13.40 -17.04 -1.39
CA ASN A 381 -14.66 -16.84 -2.12
C ASN A 381 -14.62 -15.57 -2.99
N ILE A 382 -13.83 -15.61 -4.07
CA ILE A 382 -13.59 -14.48 -4.98
C ILE A 382 -14.29 -14.62 -6.34
N GLY A 383 -15.26 -15.54 -6.45
CA GLY A 383 -15.97 -15.83 -7.68
C GLY A 383 -15.08 -16.54 -8.70
N SER A 384 -14.99 -16.02 -9.92
CA SER A 384 -14.19 -16.60 -11.00
C SER A 384 -12.83 -15.93 -11.22
N ARG A 385 -12.41 -15.02 -10.32
CA ARG A 385 -11.15 -14.26 -10.46
C ARG A 385 -9.96 -15.21 -10.43
N GLY A 386 -8.97 -14.96 -11.29
CA GLY A 386 -7.81 -15.85 -11.45
C GLY A 386 -8.05 -17.07 -12.34
N LEU A 387 -9.18 -17.13 -13.05
CA LEU A 387 -9.51 -18.16 -14.03
C LEU A 387 -9.93 -17.53 -15.36
N LEU A 388 -9.65 -18.21 -16.47
CA LEU A 388 -10.18 -17.88 -17.81
C LEU A 388 -11.01 -19.04 -18.38
N THR A 389 -11.78 -19.72 -17.54
CA THR A 389 -12.74 -20.75 -17.93
C THR A 389 -14.06 -20.14 -18.39
N ILE A 390 -14.91 -20.91 -19.10
CA ILE A 390 -16.25 -20.44 -19.52
C ILE A 390 -17.04 -19.89 -18.33
N GLY A 391 -17.66 -18.72 -18.52
CA GLY A 391 -18.40 -17.98 -17.50
C GLY A 391 -17.52 -17.10 -16.60
N SER A 392 -16.18 -17.24 -16.65
CA SER A 392 -15.28 -16.38 -15.91
C SER A 392 -15.36 -14.95 -16.43
N ARG A 393 -15.32 -13.98 -15.51
CA ARG A 393 -15.11 -12.58 -15.84
C ARG A 393 -13.80 -12.40 -16.62
N ALA A 394 -13.82 -11.55 -17.63
CA ALA A 394 -12.64 -11.19 -18.42
C ALA A 394 -11.72 -10.21 -17.67
N ASP A 395 -11.01 -10.75 -16.68
CA ASP A 395 -9.87 -10.12 -16.02
C ASP A 395 -8.61 -10.85 -16.52
N LEU A 396 -7.88 -10.27 -17.49
CA LEU A 396 -6.75 -10.92 -18.16
C LEU A 396 -5.61 -9.96 -18.50
N LEU A 397 -4.42 -10.54 -18.68
CA LEU A 397 -3.22 -9.87 -19.18
C LEU A 397 -2.81 -10.48 -20.51
N ILE A 398 -2.36 -9.65 -21.45
CA ILE A 398 -1.69 -10.10 -22.67
C ILE A 398 -0.21 -9.74 -22.56
N LEU A 399 0.66 -10.75 -22.57
CA LEU A 399 2.10 -10.63 -22.43
C LEU A 399 2.79 -10.73 -23.80
N SER A 400 3.81 -9.91 -24.02
CA SER A 400 4.63 -9.95 -25.25
C SER A 400 5.76 -10.99 -25.20
N LEU A 401 6.06 -11.55 -24.02
CA LEU A 401 7.08 -12.58 -23.81
C LEU A 401 6.47 -13.79 -23.10
N ASP A 402 7.07 -14.97 -23.28
CA ASP A 402 6.54 -16.25 -22.79
C ASP A 402 6.82 -16.47 -21.29
N PRO A 403 5.83 -16.40 -20.38
CA PRO A 403 6.05 -16.65 -18.96
C PRO A 403 6.43 -18.10 -18.64
N ARG A 404 6.28 -19.06 -19.58
CA ARG A 404 6.70 -20.45 -19.41
C ARG A 404 8.21 -20.60 -19.47
N GLU A 405 8.90 -19.71 -20.20
CA GLU A 405 10.36 -19.70 -20.31
C GLU A 405 11.01 -18.98 -19.13
N ASN A 406 10.49 -17.81 -18.76
CA ASN A 406 10.96 -17.05 -17.61
C ASN A 406 9.77 -16.38 -16.91
N ILE A 407 9.60 -16.63 -15.61
CA ILE A 407 8.50 -16.03 -14.84
C ILE A 407 8.55 -14.49 -14.80
N GLN A 408 9.74 -13.89 -14.94
CA GLN A 408 9.87 -12.44 -15.04
C GLN A 408 9.13 -11.87 -16.26
N HIS A 409 8.87 -12.67 -17.30
CA HIS A 409 8.08 -12.26 -18.48
C HIS A 409 6.62 -11.91 -18.14
N THR A 410 6.12 -12.22 -16.93
CA THR A 410 4.86 -11.67 -16.41
C THR A 410 4.86 -10.12 -16.38
N GLN A 411 6.03 -9.49 -16.38
CA GLN A 411 6.20 -8.04 -16.45
C GLN A 411 6.09 -7.46 -17.87
N ALA A 412 6.17 -8.31 -18.90
CA ALA A 412 6.09 -7.93 -20.31
C ALA A 412 4.63 -7.69 -20.75
N ILE A 413 3.86 -6.96 -19.93
CA ILE A 413 2.44 -6.68 -20.15
C ILE A 413 2.30 -5.74 -21.34
N SER A 414 1.53 -6.16 -22.34
CA SER A 414 1.20 -5.37 -23.52
C SER A 414 -0.24 -4.84 -23.50
N MET A 415 -1.15 -5.54 -22.84
CA MET A 415 -2.55 -5.14 -22.64
C MET A 415 -3.07 -5.69 -21.32
N ILE A 416 -3.95 -4.94 -20.66
CA ILE A 416 -4.70 -5.37 -19.47
C ILE A 416 -6.18 -5.20 -19.78
N MET A 417 -6.96 -6.25 -19.55
CA MET A 417 -8.41 -6.20 -19.57
C MET A 417 -8.93 -6.42 -18.15
N LYS A 418 -9.77 -5.50 -17.67
CA LYS A 418 -10.46 -5.58 -16.38
C LYS A 418 -11.95 -5.46 -16.63
N ASN A 419 -12.74 -6.39 -16.13
CA ASN A 419 -14.19 -6.43 -16.27
C ASN A 419 -14.67 -6.54 -17.72
N GLY A 420 -13.83 -7.04 -18.64
CA GLY A 420 -14.10 -7.00 -20.08
C GLY A 420 -13.75 -5.68 -20.78
N PHE A 421 -13.22 -4.70 -20.05
CA PHE A 421 -12.80 -3.41 -20.60
C PHE A 421 -11.28 -3.30 -20.67
N TRP A 422 -10.77 -2.72 -21.74
CA TRP A 422 -9.35 -2.41 -21.84
C TRP A 422 -8.97 -1.32 -20.83
N VAL A 423 -7.90 -1.57 -20.08
CA VAL A 423 -7.27 -0.57 -19.22
C VAL A 423 -6.30 0.25 -20.08
N ASN A 424 -6.36 1.57 -19.98
CA ASN A 424 -5.43 2.43 -20.70
C ASN A 424 -4.03 2.31 -20.08
N LEU A 425 -3.13 1.61 -20.76
CA LEU A 425 -1.73 1.53 -20.40
C LEU A 425 -1.02 2.79 -20.87
N THR A 426 -0.94 3.79 -20.00
CA THR A 426 -0.02 4.89 -20.25
C THR A 426 1.39 4.40 -19.91
N SER A 427 2.22 4.17 -20.95
CA SER A 427 3.66 4.26 -20.76
C SER A 427 3.95 5.66 -20.28
N THR A 428 4.72 5.84 -19.22
CA THR A 428 5.27 7.15 -18.84
C THR A 428 6.30 7.60 -19.88
N SER A 429 5.87 7.88 -21.11
CA SER A 429 6.48 8.92 -21.92
C SER A 429 6.03 10.24 -21.29
N ASN A 430 6.75 10.73 -20.29
CA ASN A 430 6.62 12.09 -19.75
C ASN A 430 5.20 12.68 -19.88
N ALA A 431 4.22 12.05 -19.24
CA ALA A 431 2.98 12.74 -18.92
C ALA A 431 3.28 13.69 -17.76
N THR A 432 4.20 14.63 -17.98
CA THR A 432 3.94 16.01 -17.61
C THR A 432 2.53 16.29 -18.11
N SER A 433 1.54 16.23 -17.23
CA SER A 433 0.43 17.16 -17.41
C SER A 433 1.14 18.51 -17.42
N THR A 434 1.30 19.11 -18.59
CA THR A 434 1.57 20.53 -18.71
C THR A 434 0.31 21.24 -18.22
N LEU A 435 0.10 21.20 -16.91
CA LEU A 435 -0.53 22.30 -16.21
C LEU A 435 0.36 23.52 -16.47
N PRO A 436 -0.24 24.71 -16.60
CA PRO A 436 0.47 25.89 -17.07
C PRO A 436 1.77 26.08 -16.30
N VAL A 437 2.82 26.46 -17.02
CA VAL A 437 4.05 26.99 -16.42
C VAL A 437 3.62 28.14 -15.52
N TYR A 438 3.63 27.91 -14.21
CA TYR A 438 3.37 28.98 -13.26
C TYR A 438 4.63 29.82 -13.17
N ASP A 439 4.54 31.03 -13.72
CA ASP A 439 5.53 32.07 -13.50
C ASP A 439 5.35 32.58 -12.06
N PHE A 440 6.18 32.10 -11.14
CA PHE A 440 6.16 32.49 -9.73
C PHE A 440 6.94 33.79 -9.44
N THR A 441 7.16 34.65 -10.46
CA THR A 441 8.08 35.78 -10.30
C THR A 441 7.58 36.84 -9.32
N GLU A 442 6.29 37.00 -9.05
CA GLU A 442 5.79 37.92 -8.02
C GLU A 442 4.49 37.41 -7.36
N ILE A 443 4.60 36.62 -6.29
CA ILE A 443 3.48 36.47 -5.34
C ILE A 443 3.46 37.73 -4.48
N SER A 444 2.68 38.74 -4.87
CA SER A 444 2.28 39.82 -3.97
C SER A 444 1.05 39.38 -3.18
N ALA A 445 0.86 39.87 -1.95
CA ALA A 445 -0.32 39.51 -1.17
C ALA A 445 -1.63 40.12 -1.70
N GLU A 446 -1.64 40.66 -2.91
CA GLU A 446 -2.83 41.11 -3.63
C GLU A 446 -3.26 40.08 -4.72
N ASP A 447 -2.45 39.06 -5.01
CA ASP A 447 -2.75 37.99 -5.99
C ASP A 447 -3.64 36.85 -5.44
N PHE A 448 -4.48 37.13 -4.43
CA PHE A 448 -5.41 36.16 -3.82
C PHE A 448 -6.57 35.71 -4.74
N SER A 449 -6.54 36.04 -6.04
CA SER A 449 -7.61 35.73 -7.01
C SER A 449 -7.14 35.07 -8.32
N LEU A 450 -6.08 34.27 -8.33
CA LEU A 450 -5.70 33.49 -9.52
C LEU A 450 -6.30 32.07 -9.47
N THR A 451 -7.53 31.97 -9.99
CA THR A 451 -8.36 30.76 -10.26
C THR A 451 -8.84 29.96 -9.02
N PRO A 452 -9.98 29.24 -9.09
CA PRO A 452 -10.79 28.93 -7.90
C PRO A 452 -10.22 27.88 -6.92
N THR A 453 -9.01 27.36 -7.11
CA THR A 453 -8.70 26.01 -6.59
C THR A 453 -7.42 25.82 -5.75
N ILE A 454 -6.49 26.77 -5.59
CA ILE A 454 -5.28 26.60 -4.75
C ILE A 454 -4.97 27.86 -3.92
N LYS A 455 -4.83 27.72 -2.59
CA LYS A 455 -4.58 28.85 -1.65
C LYS A 455 -3.64 28.45 -0.52
N PHE A 456 -2.83 29.40 -0.05
CA PHE A 456 -2.14 29.29 1.23
C PHE A 456 -3.16 29.08 2.36
N SER A 457 -2.83 28.20 3.30
CA SER A 457 -3.68 27.88 4.44
C SER A 457 -2.85 27.68 5.71
N ALA A 458 -3.49 27.90 6.86
CA ALA A 458 -2.91 27.48 8.12
C ALA A 458 -2.82 25.95 8.15
N THR A 459 -1.72 25.40 8.68
CA THR A 459 -1.54 23.97 8.89
C THR A 459 -1.07 23.71 10.31
N SER A 460 -1.48 22.59 10.88
CA SER A 460 -0.91 22.10 12.12
C SER A 460 -0.94 20.58 12.15
N ASP A 461 -0.30 20.02 13.17
CA ASP A 461 -0.36 18.61 13.49
C ASP A 461 -1.78 18.09 13.75
N GLN A 462 -2.83 18.93 13.79
CA GLN A 462 -4.23 18.51 13.84
C GLN A 462 -4.62 17.60 12.67
N MET A 463 -3.98 17.73 11.50
CA MET A 463 -4.15 16.78 10.38
C MET A 463 -3.73 15.35 10.76
N PHE A 464 -2.86 15.24 11.76
CA PHE A 464 -2.39 14.02 12.38
C PHE A 464 -2.83 13.98 13.85
N SER A 465 -3.89 14.73 14.18
CA SER A 465 -4.52 14.76 15.48
C SER A 465 -3.64 15.15 16.67
N GLY A 466 -2.61 15.93 16.41
CA GLY A 466 -2.03 16.77 17.43
C GLY A 466 -2.98 17.89 17.83
N HIS A 467 -2.55 18.67 18.82
CA HIS A 467 -3.34 19.74 19.41
C HIS A 467 -2.81 21.13 19.05
N SER A 468 -1.76 21.22 18.24
CA SER A 468 -1.14 22.50 17.88
C SER A 468 -2.11 23.34 17.05
N ILE A 469 -2.01 24.65 17.20
CA ILE A 469 -2.95 25.61 16.62
C ILE A 469 -2.17 26.56 15.72
N ALA A 470 -2.73 26.87 14.55
CA ALA A 470 -2.19 27.85 13.62
C ALA A 470 -3.31 28.83 13.23
N HIS A 471 -3.05 30.13 13.39
CA HIS A 471 -3.93 31.20 12.92
C HIS A 471 -3.22 32.02 11.85
N LEU A 472 -3.72 31.93 10.62
CA LEU A 472 -3.21 32.71 9.49
C LEU A 472 -3.92 34.05 9.39
N LYS A 473 -3.14 35.12 9.28
CA LYS A 473 -3.58 36.46 8.92
C LYS A 473 -2.63 37.08 7.90
N VAL A 474 -3.12 38.08 7.17
CA VAL A 474 -2.28 38.92 6.29
C VAL A 474 -1.98 40.22 7.04
N SER A 475 -0.73 40.67 7.00
CA SER A 475 -0.28 41.91 7.64
C SER A 475 0.71 42.64 6.73
N PRO A 476 0.85 43.97 6.83
CA PRO A 476 1.97 44.65 6.19
C PRO A 476 3.30 43.99 6.57
N SER A 477 4.17 43.75 5.59
CA SER A 477 5.48 43.18 5.87
C SER A 477 6.45 44.24 6.36
N THR A 478 7.35 43.80 7.25
CA THR A 478 8.55 44.52 7.68
C THR A 478 9.81 44.06 6.93
N CYS A 479 9.69 43.02 6.11
CA CYS A 479 10.76 42.42 5.31
C CYS A 479 10.81 42.95 3.87
N SER A 480 9.66 43.31 3.29
CA SER A 480 9.55 43.75 1.90
C SER A 480 8.36 44.69 1.70
N ASN A 481 8.19 45.19 0.48
CA ASN A 481 7.07 46.05 0.12
C ASN A 481 5.78 45.28 -0.20
N THR A 482 5.78 43.94 -0.13
CA THR A 482 4.58 43.12 -0.29
C THR A 482 4.05 42.71 1.09
N PRO A 483 2.73 42.57 1.29
CA PRO A 483 2.22 42.12 2.58
C PRO A 483 2.69 40.68 2.91
N ALA A 484 2.86 40.40 4.19
CA ALA A 484 3.33 39.11 4.68
C ALA A 484 2.16 38.22 5.16
N LEU A 485 2.38 36.92 5.02
CA LEU A 485 1.56 35.88 5.64
C LEU A 485 2.07 35.67 7.07
N VAL A 486 1.28 36.05 8.05
CA VAL A 486 1.63 35.94 9.46
C VAL A 486 0.84 34.80 10.09
N ILE A 487 1.58 33.84 10.64
CA ILE A 487 1.04 32.76 11.47
C ILE A 487 1.30 33.10 12.93
N ASP A 488 0.23 33.19 13.72
CA ASP A 488 0.31 33.06 15.17
C ASP A 488 -0.02 31.61 15.54
N GLY A 489 0.92 30.91 16.15
CA GLY A 489 0.80 29.50 16.42
C GLY A 489 1.21 29.10 17.83
N GLU A 490 0.64 27.99 18.28
CA GLU A 490 0.95 27.34 19.54
C GLU A 490 1.26 25.87 19.26
N ILE A 491 2.40 25.39 19.74
CA ILE A 491 2.76 23.98 19.68
C ILE A 491 2.32 23.32 20.97
N LYS A 492 1.47 22.31 20.85
CA LYS A 492 0.92 21.58 22.00
C LYS A 492 1.35 20.13 21.98
N ASP A 493 1.46 19.55 23.17
CA ASP A 493 1.66 18.11 23.30
C ASP A 493 0.42 17.34 22.81
N GLY A 494 0.65 16.20 22.16
CA GLY A 494 -0.42 15.36 21.60
C GLY A 494 -0.03 14.59 20.35
N PHE A 495 0.98 15.05 19.61
CA PHE A 495 1.55 14.37 18.45
C PHE A 495 3.09 14.26 18.61
N PRO A 496 3.73 13.12 18.28
CA PRO A 496 5.16 12.90 18.44
C PRO A 496 6.05 13.90 17.67
N TYR A 497 5.54 14.45 16.57
CA TYR A 497 6.28 15.38 15.71
C TYR A 497 5.52 16.71 15.53
N PRO A 498 5.16 17.42 16.62
CA PRO A 498 4.16 18.47 16.59
C PRO A 498 4.57 19.63 15.70
N TRP A 499 3.61 20.22 15.00
CA TRP A 499 3.84 21.38 14.14
C TRP A 499 2.64 22.31 14.08
N SER A 500 2.93 23.56 13.75
CA SER A 500 1.97 24.59 13.43
C SER A 500 2.66 25.57 12.48
N GLY A 501 1.93 26.07 11.47
CA GLY A 501 2.54 26.91 10.45
C GLY A 501 1.64 27.23 9.26
N LEU A 502 2.30 27.52 8.14
CA LEU A 502 1.71 27.88 6.86
C LEU A 502 1.93 26.76 5.85
N MET A 503 0.92 26.42 5.05
CA MET A 503 1.03 25.45 3.97
C MET A 503 0.62 26.03 2.63
N LEU A 504 1.37 25.67 1.59
CA LEU A 504 1.05 25.82 0.18
C LEU A 504 0.79 24.42 -0.42
N PRO A 505 -0.48 23.99 -0.55
CA PRO A 505 -0.80 22.77 -1.27
C PRO A 505 -0.72 23.01 -2.79
N PHE A 506 -0.32 22.00 -3.56
CA PHE A 506 -0.31 22.08 -5.04
C PHE A 506 -1.58 21.49 -5.69
N SER A 507 -2.51 20.97 -4.87
CA SER A 507 -3.85 20.56 -5.28
C SER A 507 -4.82 20.65 -4.09
N GLN A 508 -6.14 20.74 -4.36
CA GLN A 508 -7.17 20.98 -3.32
C GLN A 508 -7.08 20.04 -2.10
N ASN A 509 -6.66 18.79 -2.31
CA ASN A 509 -6.54 17.76 -1.26
C ASN A 509 -5.15 17.11 -1.23
N MET A 510 -4.12 17.76 -1.78
CA MET A 510 -2.78 17.18 -1.93
C MET A 510 -2.75 15.84 -2.71
N ALA A 511 -3.82 15.53 -3.45
CA ALA A 511 -4.00 14.28 -4.19
C ALA A 511 -3.20 14.24 -5.49
N SER A 512 -2.84 15.42 -6.03
CA SER A 512 -2.00 15.55 -7.22
C SER A 512 -0.70 16.23 -6.85
N ALA A 513 0.39 15.72 -7.42
CA ALA A 513 1.72 16.24 -7.24
C ALA A 513 2.11 17.27 -8.31
N TYR A 514 3.09 18.11 -7.95
CA TYR A 514 3.71 19.11 -8.79
C TYR A 514 5.22 18.86 -8.86
N SER A 515 5.77 18.95 -10.07
CA SER A 515 7.20 18.77 -10.30
C SER A 515 7.95 20.08 -10.08
N LEU A 516 8.80 20.09 -9.07
CA LEU A 516 9.77 21.14 -8.77
C LEU A 516 11.13 20.90 -9.44
N ASN A 517 11.30 19.86 -10.26
CA ASN A 517 12.58 19.58 -10.95
C ASN A 517 13.03 20.69 -11.90
N ASN A 518 12.10 21.49 -12.42
CA ASN A 518 12.42 22.64 -13.26
C ASN A 518 12.82 23.88 -12.46
N HIS A 519 12.97 23.76 -11.13
CA HIS A 519 13.35 24.85 -10.24
C HIS A 519 14.68 24.56 -9.55
N SER A 520 15.59 25.53 -9.63
CA SER A 520 16.88 25.49 -8.94
C SER A 520 16.77 25.84 -7.45
N HIS A 521 15.87 26.76 -7.07
CA HIS A 521 15.79 27.28 -5.71
C HIS A 521 14.37 27.58 -5.23
N LEU A 522 14.16 27.45 -3.91
CA LEU A 522 13.05 28.04 -3.18
C LEU A 522 13.56 29.22 -2.35
N LEU A 523 13.01 30.41 -2.59
CA LEU A 523 13.29 31.63 -1.83
C LEU A 523 12.09 32.00 -0.98
N PHE A 524 12.35 32.59 0.18
CA PHE A 524 11.36 33.26 1.02
C PHE A 524 12.06 34.13 2.05
N ASN A 525 11.42 35.19 2.51
CA ASN A 525 11.87 35.88 3.72
C ASN A 525 11.05 35.40 4.92
N SER A 526 11.69 35.40 6.09
CA SER A 526 11.03 35.10 7.35
C SER A 526 11.38 36.11 8.43
N GLN A 527 10.44 36.37 9.32
CA GLN A 527 10.64 37.13 10.54
C GLN A 527 9.68 36.64 11.61
N GLY A 528 10.07 36.67 12.89
CA GLY A 528 9.14 36.32 13.96
C GLY A 528 9.83 35.91 15.24
N THR A 529 9.22 34.99 15.96
CA THR A 529 9.78 34.44 17.20
C THR A 529 11.11 33.75 16.91
N PRO A 530 12.23 34.18 17.52
CA PRO A 530 13.52 33.57 17.26
C PRO A 530 13.53 32.07 17.55
N GLY A 531 14.08 31.25 16.64
CA GLY A 531 14.14 29.81 16.84
C GLY A 531 14.48 28.99 15.59
N GLN A 532 14.43 27.67 15.74
CA GLN A 532 14.53 26.73 14.62
C GLN A 532 13.14 26.38 14.10
N PHE A 533 12.94 26.59 12.82
CA PHE A 533 11.75 26.25 12.06
C PHE A 533 12.09 25.19 11.01
N ARG A 534 11.04 24.66 10.39
CA ARG A 534 11.12 23.55 9.46
C ARG A 534 10.30 23.86 8.22
N LEU A 535 10.88 23.58 7.07
CA LEU A 535 10.15 23.44 5.82
C LEU A 535 9.84 21.94 5.68
N LEU A 536 8.57 21.59 5.74
CA LEU A 536 8.06 20.26 5.44
C LEU A 536 7.71 20.18 3.95
N ILE A 537 8.17 19.12 3.30
CA ILE A 537 7.93 18.84 1.89
C ILE A 537 7.12 17.55 1.81
N PHE A 538 5.85 17.69 1.45
CA PHE A 538 4.95 16.55 1.29
C PHE A 538 5.15 15.96 -0.09
N VAL A 539 5.38 14.64 -0.14
CA VAL A 539 5.68 13.91 -1.36
C VAL A 539 4.64 12.82 -1.55
N GLN A 540 4.11 12.67 -2.75
CA GLN A 540 3.11 11.66 -3.07
C GLN A 540 3.63 10.26 -2.73
N GLY A 541 2.81 9.48 -2.01
CA GLY A 541 3.15 8.12 -1.59
C GLY A 541 4.11 8.01 -0.40
N LYS A 542 4.56 9.14 0.19
CA LYS A 542 5.29 9.11 1.47
C LYS A 542 4.36 9.40 2.64
N SER A 543 4.43 8.58 3.69
CA SER A 543 3.66 8.76 4.92
C SER A 543 4.22 9.86 5.84
N GLN A 544 5.50 10.21 5.70
CA GLN A 544 6.14 11.31 6.42
C GLN A 544 6.70 12.35 5.43
N PRO A 545 6.53 13.65 5.69
CA PRO A 545 7.12 14.69 4.87
C PRO A 545 8.63 14.77 5.09
N GLU A 546 9.35 15.14 4.03
CA GLU A 546 10.77 15.46 4.11
C GLU A 546 10.95 16.81 4.82
N GLU A 547 12.09 17.02 5.50
CA GLU A 547 12.33 18.21 6.33
C GLU A 547 13.61 18.94 5.94
N ILE A 548 13.51 20.26 5.80
CA ILE A 548 14.65 21.18 5.71
C ILE A 548 14.54 22.19 6.85
N ARG A 549 15.58 22.33 7.67
CA ARG A 549 15.57 23.26 8.81
C ARG A 549 16.03 24.65 8.39
N PHE A 550 15.40 25.68 8.94
CA PHE A 550 15.81 27.07 8.77
C PHE A 550 15.69 27.85 10.09
N LYS A 551 16.44 28.94 10.23
CA LYS A 551 16.38 29.80 11.41
C LYS A 551 15.40 30.95 11.19
N VAL A 552 14.76 31.41 12.25
CA VAL A 552 13.98 32.65 12.26
C VAL A 552 14.52 33.54 13.37
N THR A 553 14.53 34.84 13.15
CA THR A 553 14.93 35.87 14.11
C THR A 553 13.88 36.97 14.22
N ALA A 554 14.08 37.86 15.19
CA ALA A 554 13.25 39.05 15.35
C ALA A 554 13.45 40.03 14.20
N GLU A 555 14.62 40.02 13.56
CA GLU A 555 14.93 40.73 12.33
C GLU A 555 14.58 39.89 11.09
N CYS A 556 14.34 40.56 9.98
CA CYS A 556 14.08 39.92 8.70
C CYS A 556 15.28 39.08 8.22
N GLN A 557 15.01 37.86 7.75
CA GLN A 557 16.01 36.97 7.14
C GLN A 557 15.54 36.47 5.79
N ALA A 558 16.42 36.55 4.78
CA ALA A 558 16.22 35.93 3.49
C ALA A 558 16.74 34.49 3.49
N HIS A 559 15.91 33.56 3.02
CA HIS A 559 16.24 32.15 2.88
C HIS A 559 16.37 31.78 1.42
N ARG A 560 17.39 30.96 1.11
CA ARG A 560 17.64 30.43 -0.22
C ARG A 560 17.95 28.94 -0.10
N ILE A 561 16.97 28.11 -0.41
CA ILE A 561 17.10 26.65 -0.40
C ILE A 561 17.38 26.20 -1.82
N LYS A 562 18.53 25.58 -2.05
CA LYS A 562 18.91 25.00 -3.34
C LYS A 562 18.40 23.57 -3.41
N LEU A 563 17.46 23.29 -4.32
CA LEU A 563 16.73 22.01 -4.32
C LEU A 563 17.66 20.81 -4.58
N ALA A 564 18.67 21.02 -5.44
CA ALA A 564 19.66 20.00 -5.78
C ALA A 564 20.54 19.52 -4.60
N ASP A 565 20.62 20.28 -3.51
CA ASP A 565 21.39 19.89 -2.32
C ASP A 565 20.61 18.88 -1.44
N HIS A 566 19.34 18.60 -1.78
CA HIS A 566 18.44 17.69 -1.06
C HIS A 566 17.97 16.53 -1.96
N GLN A 567 18.92 15.70 -2.41
CA GLN A 567 18.68 14.63 -3.39
C GLN A 567 17.76 13.50 -2.89
N GLN A 568 17.56 13.39 -1.56
CA GLN A 568 16.64 12.44 -0.94
C GLN A 568 15.16 12.80 -1.16
N ILE A 569 14.88 14.05 -1.54
CA ILE A 569 13.54 14.56 -1.75
C ILE A 569 13.14 14.30 -3.21
N ASP A 570 12.02 13.60 -3.43
CA ASP A 570 11.44 13.46 -4.75
C ASP A 570 10.75 14.77 -5.16
N TRP A 571 11.54 15.66 -5.75
CA TRP A 571 11.08 16.95 -6.24
C TRP A 571 10.11 16.83 -7.42
N GLN A 572 9.96 15.66 -8.05
CA GLN A 572 8.98 15.45 -9.12
C GLN A 572 7.55 15.29 -8.59
N SER A 573 7.42 14.83 -7.35
CA SER A 573 6.15 14.34 -6.79
C SER A 573 5.68 15.15 -5.57
N VAL A 574 5.98 16.45 -5.52
CA VAL A 574 5.67 17.29 -4.35
C VAL A 574 4.19 17.67 -4.34
N THR A 575 3.47 17.35 -3.27
CA THR A 575 2.04 17.64 -3.12
C THR A 575 1.76 18.90 -2.30
N ALA A 576 2.69 19.30 -1.41
CA ALA A 576 2.63 20.56 -0.67
C ALA A 576 4.00 20.97 -0.10
N LEU A 577 4.15 22.26 0.19
CA LEU A 577 5.22 22.83 1.01
C LEU A 577 4.63 23.47 2.27
N ALA A 578 5.24 23.25 3.45
CA ALA A 578 4.78 23.89 4.67
C ALA A 578 5.91 24.44 5.54
N TRP A 579 5.80 25.70 5.96
CA TRP A 579 6.74 26.38 6.86
C TRP A 579 6.17 26.35 8.27
N VAL A 580 6.82 25.62 9.17
CA VAL A 580 6.24 25.27 10.47
C VAL A 580 7.23 25.43 11.62
N ALA A 581 6.70 25.80 12.77
CA ALA A 581 7.37 25.63 14.06
C ALA A 581 7.30 24.16 14.51
N GLY A 582 8.14 23.79 15.48
CA GLY A 582 8.13 22.47 16.11
C GLY A 582 8.26 22.54 17.62
N LYS A 583 8.48 21.39 18.26
CA LYS A 583 8.48 21.21 19.73
C LYS A 583 9.37 22.16 20.54
N GLN A 584 10.35 22.82 19.92
CA GLN A 584 11.23 23.78 20.58
C GLN A 584 10.55 25.13 20.91
N GLN A 585 9.35 25.39 20.38
CA GLN A 585 8.66 26.67 20.53
C GLN A 585 7.24 26.44 21.03
N SER A 586 6.92 26.84 22.26
CA SER A 586 5.55 26.67 22.80
C SER A 586 4.54 27.61 22.14
N LYS A 587 4.90 28.88 21.96
CA LYS A 587 4.15 29.88 21.18
C LYS A 587 5.10 30.60 20.24
N PHE A 588 4.64 30.89 19.04
CA PHE A 588 5.43 31.60 18.05
C PHE A 588 4.56 32.48 17.15
N THR A 589 5.20 33.50 16.60
CA THR A 589 4.73 34.20 15.40
C THR A 589 5.73 33.93 14.29
N LEU A 590 5.24 33.62 13.10
CA LEU A 590 6.04 33.46 11.88
C LEU A 590 5.43 34.31 10.77
N SER A 591 6.16 35.32 10.33
CA SER A 591 5.86 36.13 9.16
C SER A 591 6.66 35.61 7.98
N LEU A 592 6.01 35.36 6.85
CA LEU A 592 6.62 34.95 5.59
C LEU A 592 6.21 35.88 4.47
N ASP A 593 7.17 36.30 3.66
CA ASP A 593 6.91 37.01 2.42
C ASP A 593 7.88 36.59 1.31
N SER A 594 7.71 37.16 0.12
CA SER A 594 8.61 36.96 -1.02
C SER A 594 8.88 35.48 -1.33
N ILE A 595 7.88 34.62 -1.14
CA ILE A 595 7.97 33.19 -1.42
C ILE A 595 8.04 33.01 -2.94
N LYS A 596 9.14 32.46 -3.46
CA LYS A 596 9.37 32.28 -4.90
C LYS A 596 10.06 30.95 -5.20
N LEU A 597 9.64 30.29 -6.27
CA LEU A 597 10.37 29.18 -6.89
C LEU A 597 11.11 29.72 -8.11
N ILE A 598 12.43 29.55 -8.15
CA ILE A 598 13.27 30.03 -9.25
C ILE A 598 13.63 28.86 -10.14
N GLN A 599 13.42 29.01 -11.46
CA GLN A 599 13.85 28.06 -12.48
C GLN A 599 15.36 27.93 -12.55
#